data_AF-A0A1X7C3S8-F1
#
_entry.id   AF-A0A1X7C3S8-F1
#
_cell.length_a   1.000
_cell.length_b   1.000
_cell.length_c   1.000
_cell.angle_alpha   90.00
_cell.angle_beta   90.00
_cell.angle_gamma   90.00
#
_symmetry.space_group_name_H-M   'P 1'
#
loop_
_entity.id
_entity.type
_entity.pdbx_description
1 polymer ?
#
loop_
_entity_poly.entity_id
_entity_poly.type
_entity_poly.pdbx_seq_one_letter_code
_entity_poly.pdbx_strand_id
1 'polypeptide(L)' 'MGEVNHKVNQQKAGAVHSEVPAVRDTSDFDVSQMSVESRAAWKAVCLTDNPTKEDFRHVFNSIMRSKVVDAILK' A
#
# COMPACT_ATOMS: atom_id res chain seq x y z
N MET A 1 -5.64 11.59 -16.24
CA MET A 1 -6.35 10.29 -16.34
C MET A 1 -5.32 9.21 -16.05
N GLY A 2 -5.57 8.31 -15.10
CA GLY A 2 -4.60 7.28 -14.73
C GLY A 2 -4.51 6.17 -15.78
N GLU A 3 -3.34 5.54 -15.90
CA GLU A 3 -3.10 4.40 -16.79
C GLU A 3 -3.92 3.18 -16.29
N VAL A 4 -4.56 2.45 -17.21
CA VAL A 4 -5.43 1.31 -16.88
C VAL A 4 -4.92 0.08 -17.64
N ASN A 5 -4.67 -1.01 -16.91
CA ASN A 5 -4.24 -2.27 -17.46
C ASN A 5 -5.46 -3.14 -17.81
N HIS A 6 -5.55 -3.56 -19.07
CA HIS A 6 -6.55 -4.52 -19.49
C HIS A 6 -6.09 -5.95 -19.16
N LYS A 7 -6.79 -6.64 -18.27
CA LYS A 7 -6.51 -8.03 -17.92
C LYS A 7 -7.54 -8.95 -18.55
N VAL A 8 -7.07 -9.95 -19.28
CA VAL A 8 -7.93 -11.00 -19.85
C VAL A 8 -7.62 -12.32 -19.13
N ASN A 9 -8.58 -12.82 -18.38
CA ASN A 9 -8.49 -14.14 -17.77
C ASN A 9 -9.29 -15.14 -18.62
N GLN A 10 -8.59 -16.05 -19.30
CA GLN A 10 -9.22 -17.19 -19.96
C GLN A 10 -9.69 -18.20 -18.91
N GLN A 11 -10.98 -18.51 -18.92
CA GLN A 11 -11.61 -19.55 -18.11
C GLN A 11 -12.15 -20.65 -19.03
N LYS A 12 -12.41 -21.85 -18.49
CA LYS A 12 -12.94 -22.99 -19.26
C LYS A 12 -14.26 -22.69 -20.00
N ALA A 13 -15.02 -21.68 -19.56
CA ALA A 13 -16.31 -21.30 -20.15
C ALA A 13 -16.28 -19.98 -20.96
N GLY A 14 -15.12 -19.35 -21.16
CA GLY A 14 -14.98 -18.09 -21.90
C GLY A 14 -13.87 -17.18 -21.38
N ALA A 15 -13.74 -15.98 -21.95
CA ALA A 15 -12.78 -14.97 -21.52
C ALA A 15 -13.47 -13.89 -20.68
N VAL A 16 -12.94 -13.64 -19.48
CA VAL A 16 -13.37 -12.50 -18.63
C VAL A 16 -12.40 -11.35 -18.85
N HIS A 17 -12.93 -10.22 -19.28
CA HIS A 17 -12.19 -8.98 -19.46
C HIS A 17 -12.41 -8.09 -18.24
N SER A 18 -11.31 -7.63 -17.62
CA SER A 18 -11.37 -6.69 -16.51
C SER A 18 -10.36 -5.57 -16.69
N GLU A 19 -10.81 -4.35 -16.48
CA GLU A 19 -9.97 -3.16 -16.42
C GLU A 19 -9.47 -3.00 -14.99
N VAL A 20 -8.16 -3.10 -14.79
CA VAL A 20 -7.52 -2.95 -13.50
C VAL A 20 -6.68 -1.68 -13.54
N PRO A 21 -6.83 -0.74 -12.58
CA PRO A 21 -5.94 0.40 -12.50
C PRO A 21 -4.48 -0.06 -12.53
N ALA A 22 -3.62 0.62 -13.30
CA ALA A 22 -2.22 0.28 -13.33
C ALA A 22 -1.64 0.32 -11.91
N VAL A 23 -0.82 -0.69 -11.59
CA VAL A 23 -0.08 -0.69 -10.32
C VAL A 23 0.84 0.52 -10.37
N ARG A 24 0.62 1.48 -9.47
CA ARG A 24 1.45 2.68 -9.37
C ARG A 24 2.89 2.29 -9.08
N ASP A 25 3.82 2.89 -9.80
CA ASP A 25 5.23 2.73 -9.49
C ASP A 25 5.56 3.49 -8.20
N THR A 26 6.60 3.06 -7.48
CA THR A 26 7.08 3.79 -6.30
C THR A 26 7.45 5.25 -6.58
N SER A 27 7.84 5.56 -7.82
CA SER A 27 8.12 6.91 -8.30
C SER A 27 6.87 7.79 -8.46
N ASP A 28 5.67 7.20 -8.57
CA ASP A 28 4.40 7.93 -8.64
C ASP A 28 3.88 8.38 -7.26
N PHE A 29 4.49 7.87 -6.19
CA PHE A 29 4.15 8.28 -4.83
C PHE A 29 4.94 9.53 -4.47
N ASP A 30 4.24 10.65 -4.31
CA ASP A 30 4.83 11.87 -3.75
C ASP A 30 5.15 11.67 -2.27
N VAL A 31 6.33 11.12 -2.03
CA VAL A 31 6.87 10.93 -0.69
C VAL A 31 7.29 12.24 -0.04
N SER A 32 7.34 13.38 -0.76
CA SER A 32 7.77 14.67 -0.20
C SER A 32 6.85 15.17 0.91
N GLN A 33 5.58 14.75 0.88
CA GLN A 33 4.58 15.04 1.90
C GLN A 33 4.64 14.09 3.10
N MET A 34 5.45 13.01 3.04
CA MET A 34 5.63 12.11 4.17
C MET A 34 6.66 12.68 5.15
N SER A 35 6.31 12.65 6.44
CA SER A 35 7.26 12.96 7.51
C SER A 35 8.44 11.98 7.50
N VAL A 36 9.58 12.42 8.03
CA VAL A 36 10.80 11.60 8.11
C VAL A 36 10.55 10.33 8.93
N GLU A 37 9.76 10.44 10.01
CA GLU A 37 9.39 9.30 10.87
C GLU A 37 8.54 8.29 10.11
N SER A 38 7.55 8.75 9.34
CA SER A 38 6.69 7.87 8.55
C SER A 38 7.49 7.13 7.48
N ARG A 39 8.46 7.81 6.84
CA ARG A 39 9.33 7.21 5.82
C ARG A 39 10.27 6.17 6.42
N ALA A 40 10.79 6.41 7.63
CA ALA A 40 11.61 5.46 8.37
C ALA A 40 10.82 4.21 8.78
N ALA A 41 9.60 4.40 9.30
CA ALA A 41 8.71 3.30 9.68
C ALA A 41 8.33 2.42 8.48
N TRP A 42 8.00 3.01 7.33
CA TRP A 42 7.74 2.27 6.09
C TRP A 42 8.95 1.47 5.61
N LYS A 43 10.15 2.05 5.68
CA LYS A 43 11.39 1.33 5.37
C LYS A 43 11.60 0.16 6.32
N ALA A 44 11.35 0.35 7.61
CA ALA A 44 11.49 -0.71 8.61
C ALA A 44 10.53 -1.88 8.36
N VAL A 45 9.27 -1.57 8.03
CA VAL A 45 8.23 -2.58 7.79
C VAL A 45 8.40 -3.31 6.46
N CYS A 46 8.77 -2.62 5.38
CA CYS A 46 8.79 -3.21 4.04
C CYS A 46 10.15 -3.75 3.60
N LEU A 47 11.25 -3.26 4.17
CA LEU A 47 12.60 -3.56 3.68
C LEU A 47 13.51 -4.22 4.73
N THR A 48 13.13 -4.25 6.01
CA THR A 48 13.92 -4.94 7.05
C THR A 48 13.12 -6.04 7.74
N ASP A 49 13.82 -7.08 8.20
CA ASP A 49 13.21 -8.27 8.81
C ASP A 49 12.82 -8.11 10.28
N ASN A 50 13.01 -6.93 10.90
CA ASN A 50 12.69 -6.74 12.32
C ASN A 50 11.96 -5.42 12.64
N PRO A 51 10.78 -5.18 12.06
CA PRO A 51 9.95 -4.03 12.40
C PRO A 51 9.40 -4.13 13.83
N THR A 52 9.34 -2.99 14.52
CA THR A 52 8.76 -2.89 15.86
C THR A 52 7.25 -2.60 15.79
N LYS A 53 6.52 -2.79 16.90
CA LYS A 53 5.09 -2.42 16.99
C LYS A 53 4.85 -0.94 16.70
N GLU A 54 5.79 -0.07 17.08
CA GLU A 54 5.70 1.38 16.83
C GLU A 54 5.81 1.70 15.34
N ASP A 55 6.67 0.97 14.60
CA ASP A 55 6.81 1.15 13.14
C ASP A 55 5.49 0.83 12.42
N PHE A 56 4.85 -0.29 12.76
CA PHE A 56 3.53 -0.63 12.22
C PHE A 56 2.47 0.40 12.59
N ARG A 57 2.52 0.94 13.82
CA ARG A 57 1.58 1.98 14.25
C ARG A 57 1.71 3.25 13.42
N HIS A 58 2.94 3.68 13.12
CA HIS A 58 3.19 4.83 12.26
C HIS A 58 2.73 4.59 10.82
N VAL A 59 3.04 3.42 10.25
CA VAL A 59 2.58 3.03 8.92
C VAL A 59 1.05 3.03 8.85
N PHE A 60 0.37 2.37 9.79
CA PHE A 60 -1.08 2.31 9.79
C PHE A 60 -1.75 3.65 10.04
N ASN A 61 -1.20 4.50 10.91
CA ASN A 61 -1.72 5.87 11.10
C ASN A 61 -1.55 6.75 9.85
N SER A 62 -0.56 6.46 8.99
CA SER A 62 -0.35 7.20 7.74
C SER A 62 -1.39 6.85 6.65
N ILE A 63 -2.07 5.71 6.77
CA ILE A 63 -3.04 5.19 5.77
C ILE A 63 -4.47 5.22 6.32
N MET A 64 -4.64 4.98 7.62
CA MET A 64 -5.91 4.75 8.29
C MET A 64 -6.11 5.74 9.45
N ARG A 65 -7.36 5.97 9.84
CA ARG A 65 -7.69 6.81 11.01
C ARG A 65 -7.25 6.10 12.30
N SER A 66 -6.74 6.87 13.26
CA SER A 66 -6.21 6.38 14.54
C SER A 66 -7.11 5.37 15.27
N LYS A 67 -8.44 5.58 15.28
CA LYS A 67 -9.41 4.66 15.88
C LYS A 67 -9.38 3.24 15.30
N VAL A 68 -9.07 3.09 14.01
CA VAL A 68 -8.96 1.79 13.34
C VAL A 68 -7.62 1.13 13.67
N VAL A 69 -6.55 1.93 13.72
CA VAL A 69 -5.20 1.47 14.08
C VAL A 69 -5.18 0.91 15.51
N ASP A 70 -5.76 1.62 16.47
CA ASP A 70 -5.86 1.17 17.86
C ASP A 70 -6.74 -0.08 18.03
N ALA A 71 -7.66 -0.35 17.09
CA ALA A 71 -8.46 -1.57 17.10
C ALA A 71 -7.71 -2.79 16.52
N ILE A 72 -6.82 -2.57 15.54
CA ILE A 72 -6.03 -3.62 14.87
C ILE A 72 -4.80 -4.03 15.69
N LEU A 73 -4.14 -3.08 16.37
CA LEU A 73 -2.91 -3.31 17.12
C LEU A 73 -3.09 -3.71 18.59
N LYS A 74 -4.32 -4.04 19.00
CA LYS A 74 -4.62 -4.65 20.31
C LYS A 74 -4.02 -6.05 20.42
#